data_AF-A0A101TGP5-F1
#
_entry.id   AF-A0A101TGP5-F1
#
_cell.length_a   1.000
_cell.length_b   1.000
_cell.length_c   1.000
_cell.angle_alpha   90.00
_cell.angle_beta   90.00
_cell.angle_gamma   90.00
#
_symmetry.space_group_name_H-M   'P 1'
#
loop_
_entity.id
_entity.type
_entity.pdbx_description
1 polymer ?
#
loop_
_entity_poly.entity_id
_entity_poly.type
_entity_poly.pdbx_seq_one_letter_code
_entity_poly.pdbx_strand_id
1 'polypeptide(L)'
;MSGALLHGTRRKQRLLLASLVLQANRKVAVDELIGQLWGQRPPASALANLQSYVAQLRRLFADQAPRLETGPGSYQLHAGDEELDHLVFERLVHDGQAACAAGRLTLASQQLTAALGLWRGSRWRRTWSCPSRCGPW
;
A
#
# COMPACT_ATOMS: atom_id res chain seq x y z
N MET A 1 22.24 19.05 -16.35
CA MET A 1 21.27 19.48 -15.32
C MET A 1 19.89 18.82 -15.54
N SER A 2 19.73 17.50 -15.29
CA SER A 2 18.46 16.78 -15.59
C SER A 2 18.02 15.78 -14.50
N GLY A 3 18.62 15.85 -13.30
CA GLY A 3 18.35 14.91 -12.21
C GLY A 3 17.04 15.19 -11.46
N ALA A 4 16.69 16.45 -11.21
CA ALA A 4 15.61 16.81 -10.29
C ALA A 4 14.19 16.39 -10.77
N LEU A 5 13.92 16.45 -12.09
CA LEU A 5 12.61 16.12 -12.64
C LEU A 5 12.29 14.62 -12.55
N LEU A 6 13.30 13.75 -12.74
CA LEU A 6 13.12 12.31 -12.63
C LEU A 6 12.91 11.84 -11.18
N HIS A 7 13.45 12.57 -10.20
CA HIS A 7 13.25 12.27 -8.77
C HIS A 7 11.81 12.60 -8.34
N GLY A 8 11.25 13.72 -8.82
CA GLY A 8 9.85 14.08 -8.60
C GLY A 8 8.89 13.04 -9.17
N THR A 9 9.10 12.63 -10.42
CA THR A 9 8.27 11.63 -11.11
C THR A 9 8.29 10.27 -10.42
N ARG A 10 9.48 9.75 -10.07
CA ARG A 10 9.57 8.47 -9.33
C ARG A 10 8.93 8.54 -7.93
N ARG A 11 9.02 9.69 -7.25
CA ARG A 11 8.33 9.90 -5.97
C ARG A 11 6.81 9.89 -6.13
N LYS A 12 6.26 10.55 -7.15
CA LYS A 12 4.81 10.56 -7.41
C LYS A 12 4.28 9.19 -7.83
N GLN A 13 5.03 8.41 -8.61
CA GLN A 13 4.66 7.03 -8.96
C GLN A 13 4.61 6.12 -7.73
N ARG A 14 5.62 6.21 -6.85
CA ARG A 14 5.63 5.47 -5.59
C ARG A 14 4.48 5.87 -4.68
N LEU A 15 4.15 7.17 -4.65
CA LEU A 15 3.02 7.68 -3.88
C LEU A 15 1.69 7.17 -4.45
N LEU A 16 1.51 7.21 -5.77
CA LEU A 16 0.35 6.63 -6.44
C LEU A 16 0.20 5.14 -6.13
N LEU A 17 1.29 4.38 -6.22
CA LEU A 17 1.27 2.97 -5.86
C LEU A 17 0.90 2.77 -4.39
N ALA A 18 1.49 3.53 -3.47
CA ALA A 18 1.16 3.45 -2.05
C ALA A 18 -0.31 3.79 -1.78
N SER A 19 -0.85 4.83 -2.41
CA SER A 19 -2.26 5.21 -2.34
C SER A 19 -3.18 4.09 -2.79
N LEU A 20 -2.87 3.46 -3.94
CA LEU A 20 -3.66 2.35 -4.48
C LEU A 20 -3.53 1.08 -3.63
N VAL A 21 -2.34 0.81 -3.08
CA VAL A 21 -2.10 -0.33 -2.18
C VAL A 21 -2.87 -0.16 -0.88
N LEU A 22 -2.86 1.02 -0.26
CA LEU A 22 -3.62 1.30 0.97
C LEU A 22 -5.14 1.22 0.78
N GLN A 23 -5.60 1.28 -0.46
CA GLN A 23 -7.00 1.19 -0.85
C GLN A 23 -7.24 0.01 -1.81
N ALA A 24 -6.45 -1.06 -1.66
CA ALA A 24 -6.56 -2.23 -2.51
C ALA A 24 -8.01 -2.77 -2.48
N ASN A 25 -8.46 -3.28 -3.63
CA ASN A 25 -9.81 -3.80 -3.87
C ASN A 25 -10.94 -2.76 -3.74
N ARG A 26 -10.62 -1.46 -3.68
CA ARG A 26 -11.59 -0.35 -3.70
C ARG A 26 -11.39 0.53 -4.92
N LYS A 27 -12.48 1.14 -5.41
CA LYS A 27 -12.41 2.17 -6.46
C LYS A 27 -11.97 3.49 -5.84
N VAL A 28 -10.81 4.00 -6.25
CA VAL A 28 -10.28 5.29 -5.81
C VAL A 28 -10.54 6.32 -6.90
N ALA A 29 -11.17 7.43 -6.54
CA ALA A 29 -11.50 8.49 -7.48
C ALA A 29 -10.24 9.19 -8.02
N VAL A 30 -10.29 9.63 -9.28
CA VAL A 30 -9.21 10.38 -9.92
C VAL A 30 -8.86 11.65 -9.14
N ASP A 31 -9.87 12.41 -8.69
CA ASP A 31 -9.67 13.65 -7.94
C ASP A 31 -9.02 13.39 -6.57
N GLU A 32 -9.36 12.27 -5.92
CA GLU A 32 -8.73 11.87 -4.67
C GLU A 32 -7.26 11.53 -4.88
N LEU A 33 -6.93 10.76 -5.93
CA LEU A 33 -5.55 10.45 -6.29
C LEU A 33 -4.76 11.72 -6.63
N ILE A 34 -5.35 12.66 -7.37
CA ILE A 34 -4.74 13.96 -7.65
C ILE A 34 -4.48 14.73 -6.35
N GLY A 35 -5.45 14.77 -5.44
CA GLY A 35 -5.31 15.41 -4.14
C GLY A 35 -4.21 14.78 -3.28
N GLN A 36 -4.10 13.45 -3.27
CA GLN A 36 -3.02 12.75 -2.54
C GLN A 36 -1.66 13.00 -3.18
N LEU A 37 -1.58 13.02 -4.52
CA LEU A 37 -0.32 13.20 -5.22
C LEU A 37 0.19 14.63 -5.11
N TRP A 38 -0.63 15.65 -5.32
CA TRP A 38 -0.19 17.06 -5.43
C TRP A 38 -0.67 17.97 -4.30
N GLY A 39 -1.52 17.49 -3.39
CA GLY A 39 -2.11 18.30 -2.34
C GLY A 39 -3.01 19.39 -2.90
N GLN A 40 -3.00 20.55 -2.27
CA GLN A 40 -3.87 21.69 -2.60
C GLN A 40 -3.49 22.46 -3.87
N ARG A 41 -2.37 22.10 -4.53
CA ARG A 41 -1.87 22.83 -5.70
C ARG A 41 -1.53 21.86 -6.85
N PRO A 42 -2.52 21.17 -7.43
CA PRO A 42 -2.30 20.33 -8.59
C PRO A 42 -1.92 21.19 -9.81
N PRO A 43 -0.94 20.76 -10.62
CA PRO A 43 -0.65 21.42 -11.90
C PRO A 43 -1.81 21.18 -12.88
N ALA A 44 -1.96 22.04 -13.89
CA ALA A 44 -2.94 21.85 -14.96
C ALA A 44 -2.80 20.49 -15.68
N SER A 45 -1.59 19.92 -15.68
CA SER A 45 -1.28 18.61 -16.27
C SER A 45 -1.49 17.42 -15.33
N ALA A 46 -2.09 17.60 -14.13
CA ALA A 46 -2.22 16.54 -13.12
C ALA A 46 -2.89 15.27 -13.67
N LEU A 47 -3.99 15.42 -14.39
CA LEU A 47 -4.72 14.28 -14.98
C LEU A 47 -3.85 13.52 -16.01
N ALA A 48 -3.20 14.24 -16.93
CA ALA A 48 -2.32 13.63 -17.93
C ALA A 48 -1.11 12.92 -17.28
N ASN A 49 -0.56 13.52 -16.23
CA ASN A 49 0.54 12.91 -15.46
C ASN A 49 0.06 11.64 -14.73
N LEU A 50 -1.12 11.67 -14.10
CA LEU A 50 -1.72 10.52 -13.44
C LEU A 50 -1.90 9.35 -14.42
N GLN A 51 -2.49 9.60 -15.59
CA GLN A 51 -2.65 8.59 -16.64
C GLN A 51 -1.30 8.00 -17.09
N SER A 52 -0.29 8.85 -17.24
CA SER A 52 1.08 8.42 -17.58
C SER A 52 1.71 7.56 -16.50
N TYR A 53 1.46 7.86 -15.21
CA TYR A 53 1.95 7.05 -14.10
C TYR A 53 1.22 5.72 -14.00
N VAL A 54 -0.10 5.69 -14.21
CA VAL A 54 -0.90 4.46 -14.28
C VAL A 54 -0.40 3.55 -15.42
N ALA A 55 -0.14 4.10 -16.60
CA ALA A 55 0.41 3.34 -17.71
C ALA A 55 1.78 2.71 -17.37
N GLN A 56 2.63 3.44 -16.64
CA GLN A 56 3.92 2.93 -16.17
C GLN A 56 3.76 1.85 -15.10
N LEU A 57 2.86 2.03 -14.13
CA LEU A 57 2.55 1.00 -13.13
C LEU A 57 2.00 -0.27 -13.77
N ARG A 58 1.13 -0.16 -14.78
CA ARG A 58 0.63 -1.32 -15.54
C ARG A 58 1.74 -2.14 -16.18
N ARG A 59 2.80 -1.49 -16.68
CA ARG A 59 3.97 -2.20 -17.22
C ARG A 59 4.73 -2.98 -16.15
N LEU A 60 4.74 -2.51 -14.91
CA LEU A 60 5.35 -3.25 -13.79
C LEU A 60 4.56 -4.49 -13.40
N PHE A 61 3.25 -4.51 -13.70
CA PHE A 61 2.37 -5.64 -13.46
C PHE A 61 2.14 -6.51 -14.69
N ALA A 62 2.86 -6.29 -15.80
CA ALA A 62 2.54 -6.91 -17.10
C ALA A 62 2.50 -8.46 -17.06
N ASP A 63 3.27 -9.08 -16.17
CA ASP A 63 3.32 -10.54 -16.00
C ASP A 63 2.19 -11.09 -15.10
N GLN A 64 1.35 -10.22 -14.54
CA GLN A 64 0.25 -10.56 -13.66
C GLN A 64 -1.02 -9.98 -14.28
N ALA A 65 -2.01 -10.84 -14.59
CA ALA A 65 -3.31 -10.48 -15.18
C ALA A 65 -3.87 -9.17 -14.54
N PRO A 66 -4.61 -8.33 -15.30
CA PRO A 66 -4.63 -6.89 -15.10
C PRO A 66 -5.02 -6.49 -13.67
N ARG A 67 -4.02 -6.20 -12.84
CA ARG A 67 -4.22 -5.80 -11.45
C ARG A 67 -4.74 -4.38 -11.29
N LEU A 68 -4.50 -3.51 -12.28
CA LEU A 68 -4.89 -2.10 -12.20
C LEU A 68 -6.00 -1.79 -13.22
N GLU A 69 -7.23 -1.83 -12.75
CA GLU A 69 -8.45 -1.59 -13.52
C GLU A 69 -8.77 -0.09 -13.62
N THR A 70 -9.32 0.32 -14.76
CA THR A 70 -9.87 1.68 -14.94
C THR A 70 -11.39 1.59 -14.94
N GLY A 71 -12.02 2.29 -13.99
CA GLY A 71 -13.46 2.51 -13.97
C GLY A 71 -13.83 3.95 -14.37
N PRO A 72 -15.12 4.28 -14.45
CA PRO A 72 -15.57 5.64 -14.71
C PRO A 72 -15.05 6.61 -13.63
N GLY A 73 -14.08 7.46 -13.99
CA GLY A 73 -13.49 8.43 -13.07
C GLY A 73 -12.67 7.83 -11.92
N SER A 74 -12.26 6.55 -12.01
CA SER A 74 -11.60 5.85 -10.90
C SER A 74 -10.55 4.85 -11.35
N TYR A 75 -9.65 4.49 -10.44
CA TYR A 75 -8.75 3.36 -10.57
C TYR A 75 -8.94 2.38 -9.41
N GLN A 76 -8.76 1.10 -9.68
CA GLN A 76 -8.82 0.05 -8.67
C GLN A 76 -7.61 -0.88 -8.83
N LEU A 77 -6.88 -1.08 -7.74
CA LEU A 77 -5.82 -2.07 -7.67
C LEU A 77 -6.38 -3.35 -7.03
N HIS A 78 -6.34 -4.44 -7.77
CA HIS A 78 -6.72 -5.78 -7.31
C HIS A 78 -5.52 -6.46 -6.65
N ALA A 79 -5.73 -6.92 -5.43
CA ALA A 79 -4.78 -7.71 -4.67
C ALA A 79 -5.50 -8.87 -3.99
N GLY A 80 -4.87 -10.04 -3.98
CA GLY A 80 -5.36 -11.20 -3.24
C GLY A 80 -5.33 -10.93 -1.73
N ASP A 81 -6.21 -11.60 -0.99
CA ASP A 81 -6.43 -11.36 0.45
C ASP A 81 -5.17 -11.57 1.30
N GLU A 82 -4.18 -12.31 0.80
CA GLU A 82 -2.92 -12.61 1.49
C GLU A 82 -1.69 -11.94 0.85
N GLU A 83 -1.88 -11.20 -0.24
CA GLU A 83 -0.79 -10.54 -0.94
C GLU A 83 -0.30 -9.29 -0.21
N LEU A 84 -1.13 -8.68 0.65
CA LEU A 84 -0.85 -7.44 1.34
C LEU A 84 -1.07 -7.57 2.86
N ASP A 85 -0.04 -7.27 3.64
CA ASP A 85 -0.08 -7.35 5.12
C ASP A 85 -1.26 -6.56 5.71
N HIS A 86 -1.65 -5.44 5.10
CA HIS A 86 -2.79 -4.64 5.56
C HIS A 86 -4.15 -5.32 5.34
N LEU A 87 -4.32 -6.10 4.27
CA LEU A 87 -5.56 -6.86 4.02
C LEU A 87 -5.69 -8.02 5.03
N VAL A 88 -4.58 -8.72 5.29
CA VAL A 88 -4.52 -9.76 6.32
C VAL A 88 -4.81 -9.16 7.71
N PHE A 89 -4.28 -7.97 7.99
CA PHE A 89 -4.57 -7.23 9.21
C PHE A 89 -6.05 -6.90 9.35
N GLU A 90 -6.67 -6.30 8.32
CA GLU A 90 -8.09 -5.95 8.34
C GLU A 90 -8.97 -7.18 8.58
N ARG A 91 -8.67 -8.31 7.92
CA ARG A 91 -9.35 -9.59 8.12
C ARG A 91 -9.24 -10.09 9.57
N LEU A 92 -8.03 -10.15 10.12
CA LEU A 92 -7.80 -10.64 11.48
C LEU A 92 -8.47 -9.75 12.55
N VAL A 93 -8.52 -8.44 12.33
CA VAL A 93 -9.25 -7.51 13.21
C VAL A 93 -10.75 -7.76 13.14
N HIS A 94 -11.30 -7.91 11.93
CA HIS A 94 -12.72 -8.22 11.74
C HIS A 94 -13.11 -9.54 12.42
N ASP A 95 -12.35 -10.60 12.17
CA ASP A 95 -12.61 -11.91 12.76
C ASP A 95 -12.51 -11.86 14.30
N GLY A 96 -11.52 -11.14 14.82
CA GLY A 96 -11.34 -10.94 16.26
C GLY A 96 -12.52 -10.22 16.92
N GLN A 97 -13.05 -9.19 16.26
CA GLN A 97 -14.24 -8.48 16.72
C GLN A 97 -15.48 -9.39 16.70
N ALA A 98 -15.67 -10.19 15.65
CA ALA A 98 -16.75 -11.16 15.56
C ALA A 98 -16.65 -12.24 16.66
N ALA A 99 -15.44 -12.73 16.95
CA ALA A 99 -15.20 -13.67 18.04
C ALA A 99 -15.50 -13.05 19.41
N CYS A 100 -15.15 -11.78 19.64
CA CYS A 100 -15.54 -11.03 20.84
C CYS A 100 -17.06 -10.96 21.00
N ALA A 101 -17.77 -10.56 19.94
CA ALA A 101 -19.23 -10.47 19.95
C ALA A 101 -19.91 -11.82 20.23
N ALA A 102 -19.29 -12.92 19.80
CA ALA A 102 -19.75 -14.28 20.04
C ALA A 102 -19.29 -14.88 21.41
N GLY A 103 -18.62 -14.10 22.27
CA GLY A 103 -18.11 -14.55 23.57
C GLY A 103 -16.90 -15.49 23.50
N ARG A 104 -16.29 -15.67 22.33
CA ARG A 104 -15.12 -16.56 22.10
C ARG A 104 -13.81 -15.81 22.37
N LEU A 105 -13.62 -15.39 23.61
CA LEU A 105 -12.54 -14.48 23.99
C LEU A 105 -11.12 -15.00 23.68
N THR A 106 -10.86 -16.30 23.83
CA THR A 106 -9.56 -16.90 23.48
C THR A 106 -9.25 -16.76 21.99
N LEU A 107 -10.25 -17.04 21.13
CA LEU A 107 -10.10 -16.91 19.68
C LEU A 107 -9.90 -15.45 19.28
N ALA A 108 -10.67 -14.54 19.87
CA ALA A 108 -10.53 -13.11 19.62
C ALA A 108 -9.12 -12.60 19.99
N SER A 109 -8.60 -13.02 21.15
CA SER A 109 -7.25 -12.67 21.61
C SER A 109 -6.18 -13.19 20.64
N GLN A 110 -6.31 -14.42 20.15
CA GLN A 110 -5.39 -15.00 19.17
C GLN A 110 -5.38 -14.22 17.85
N GLN A 111 -6.56 -13.90 17.30
CA GLN A 111 -6.70 -13.19 16.04
C GLN A 111 -6.16 -11.76 16.11
N LEU A 112 -6.49 -11.02 17.18
CA LEU A 112 -6.00 -9.66 17.40
C LEU A 112 -4.47 -9.64 17.64
N THR A 113 -3.94 -10.65 18.35
CA THR A 113 -2.49 -10.80 18.54
C THR A 113 -1.78 -11.07 17.22
N ALA A 114 -2.34 -11.94 16.37
CA ALA A 114 -1.81 -12.20 15.03
C ALA A 114 -1.81 -10.93 14.17
N ALA A 115 -2.89 -10.13 14.22
CA ALA A 115 -2.98 -8.86 13.51
C ALA A 115 -1.85 -7.89 13.95
N LEU A 116 -1.65 -7.72 15.25
CA LEU A 116 -0.57 -6.87 15.79
C LEU A 116 0.83 -7.37 15.40
N GLY A 117 0.99 -8.68 15.20
CA GLY A 117 2.23 -9.30 14.74
C GLY A 117 2.67 -8.85 13.34
N LEU A 118 1.72 -8.50 12.46
CA LEU A 118 2.00 -8.03 11.10
C LEU A 118 2.72 -6.67 11.08
N TRP A 119 2.41 -5.79 12.04
CA TRP A 119 2.94 -4.43 12.08
C TRP A 119 4.32 -4.32 12.75
N ARG A 120 4.71 -5.33 13.56
CA ARG A 120 5.96 -5.31 14.33
C ARG A 120 7.12 -6.03 13.65
N GLY A 121 6.98 -6.35 12.35
CA GLY A 121 8.11 -6.76 11.55
C GLY A 121 8.72 -8.10 11.97
N SER A 122 7.91 -9.14 12.20
CA SER A 122 8.41 -10.51 12.01
C SER A 122 8.95 -10.74 10.58
N ARG A 123 8.72 -9.78 9.67
CA ARG A 123 9.37 -9.63 8.36
C ARG A 123 10.22 -8.36 8.17
N TRP A 124 10.67 -7.69 9.25
CA TRP A 124 11.71 -6.64 9.20
C TRP A 124 13.06 -7.08 9.77
N ARG A 125 13.16 -8.32 10.29
CA ARG A 125 14.39 -8.85 10.88
C ARG A 125 15.28 -9.57 9.85
N ARG A 126 15.62 -8.94 8.72
CA ARG A 126 16.81 -9.32 7.90
C ARG A 126 17.31 -8.12 7.10
N THR A 127 17.96 -7.18 7.79
CA THR A 127 19.19 -6.46 7.36
C THR A 127 19.45 -5.30 8.32
N TRP A 128 19.68 -5.60 9.58
CA TRP A 128 20.63 -4.80 10.35
C TRP A 128 21.70 -5.74 10.84
N SER A 129 22.57 -6.13 9.91
CA SER A 129 23.91 -6.56 10.25
C SER A 129 24.57 -5.34 10.88
N CYS A 130 24.64 -5.34 12.20
CA CYS A 130 25.59 -4.51 12.93
C CYS A 130 26.97 -4.78 12.28
N PRO A 131 27.59 -3.81 11.61
CA PRO A 131 28.94 -4.00 11.10
C PRO A 131 29.85 -3.91 12.31
N SER A 132 30.16 -5.08 12.87
CA SER A 132 31.35 -5.39 13.64
C SER A 132 31.78 -4.38 14.73
N ARG A 133 31.77 -4.89 15.97
CA ARG A 133 32.69 -4.52 17.07
C ARG A 133 32.35 -3.23 17.84
N CYS A 134 31.34 -3.29 18.70
CA CYS A 134 31.39 -2.52 19.94
C CYS A 134 32.20 -3.34 20.96
N GLY A 135 33.46 -2.95 21.19
CA GLY A 135 34.27 -3.43 22.31
C GLY A 135 33.81 -2.81 23.63
N PRO A 136 34.26 -3.33 24.78
CA PRO A 136 33.82 -2.87 26.08
C PRO A 136 34.55 -1.59 26.46
N TRP A 137 33.78 -0.55 26.75
CA TRP A 137 34.14 0.51 27.70
C TRP A 137 32.93 0.78 28.56
#